data_AF-A0A2G0WJH1-F1
#
_entry.id   AF-A0A2G0WJH1-F1
#
_cell.length_a   1.000
_cell.length_b   1.000
_cell.length_c   1.000
_cell.angle_alpha   90.00
_cell.angle_beta   90.00
_cell.angle_gamma   90.00
#
_symmetry.space_group_name_H-M   'P 1'
#
loop_
_entity.id
_entity.type
_entity.pdbx_description
1 polymer ?
#
loop_
_entity_poly.entity_id
_entity_poly.type
_entity_poly.pdbx_seq_one_letter_code
_entity_poly.pdbx_strand_id
1 'polypeptide(L)'
;MSIGLAIYGVDDVSPVAVFEVAQRFFEKLNYPVTAAAFHKRIAPTADGEILDFVEVEPDELRTALTVGEANDFRIYSEAGDSDPWFSSFGYTTESFGNFFCIDAQSEECFEAAQDKFTCFVDEIAQQVNFTYAIIYNVEKVSDAVWYARGDNMKTLFPFESPVAFSHDTPGLYEGERTYEKTKLRMVYPVNYLNKNHMSIWVDNTPLPEWIAMNPERGTLMSISKKIRWTVPESALLEVNKSCGASGALLAWMPEKIKKRPKLP
;
A
#
# COMPACT_ATOMS: atom_id res chain seq x y z
N MET A 1 -8.03 14.67 -5.82
CA MET A 1 -8.08 13.20 -5.69
C MET A 1 -6.83 12.68 -6.34
N SER A 2 -6.05 11.95 -5.56
CA SER A 2 -4.72 11.47 -5.87
C SER A 2 -4.74 9.95 -5.93
N ILE A 3 -3.76 9.37 -6.58
CA ILE A 3 -3.60 7.92 -6.65
C ILE A 3 -2.55 7.45 -5.64
N GLY A 4 -2.83 6.34 -4.98
CA GLY A 4 -1.92 5.65 -4.07
C GLY A 4 -1.69 4.20 -4.49
N LEU A 5 -0.48 3.72 -4.19
CA LEU A 5 -0.02 2.35 -4.33
C LEU A 5 0.60 1.92 -3.01
N ALA A 6 0.27 0.72 -2.57
CA ALA A 6 1.00 0.02 -1.52
C ALA A 6 1.32 -1.41 -1.98
N ILE A 7 2.54 -1.85 -1.74
CA ILE A 7 3.05 -3.19 -2.04
C ILE A 7 3.68 -3.73 -0.76
N TYR A 8 3.24 -4.92 -0.36
CA TYR A 8 3.58 -5.54 0.92
C TYR A 8 4.25 -6.89 0.75
N GLY A 9 4.98 -7.33 1.78
CA GLY A 9 5.73 -8.59 1.79
C GLY A 9 6.83 -8.57 0.73
N VAL A 10 7.69 -7.56 0.82
CA VAL A 10 8.86 -7.27 -0.04
C VAL A 10 10.18 -7.44 0.73
N ASP A 11 10.16 -8.30 1.74
CA ASP A 11 11.26 -8.58 2.67
C ASP A 11 12.45 -9.30 2.01
N ASP A 12 12.25 -9.90 0.84
CA ASP A 12 13.30 -10.56 0.06
C ASP A 12 14.05 -9.64 -0.91
N VAL A 13 13.69 -8.34 -0.95
CA VAL A 13 14.28 -7.36 -1.87
C VAL A 13 15.23 -6.42 -1.13
N SER A 14 16.47 -6.30 -1.61
CA SER A 14 17.44 -5.36 -1.03
C SER A 14 17.00 -3.89 -1.22
N PRO A 15 17.32 -2.96 -0.30
CA PRO A 15 17.00 -1.54 -0.44
C PRO A 15 17.53 -0.92 -1.74
N VAL A 16 18.73 -1.31 -2.19
CA VAL A 16 19.31 -0.84 -3.47
C VAL A 16 18.46 -1.27 -4.67
N ALA A 17 17.98 -2.52 -4.69
CA ALA A 17 17.10 -2.99 -5.76
C ALA A 17 15.73 -2.28 -5.73
N VAL A 18 15.21 -1.96 -4.55
CA VAL A 18 13.98 -1.16 -4.43
C VAL A 18 14.19 0.27 -4.94
N PHE A 19 15.37 0.85 -4.73
CA PHE A 19 15.71 2.17 -5.28
C PHE A 19 15.73 2.19 -6.81
N GLU A 20 16.26 1.13 -7.46
CA GLU A 20 16.16 0.98 -8.92
C GLU A 20 14.70 0.87 -9.40
N VAL A 21 13.86 0.15 -8.65
CA VAL A 21 12.42 0.06 -8.92
C VAL A 21 11.76 1.43 -8.77
N ALA A 22 12.16 2.21 -7.77
CA ALA A 22 11.67 3.57 -7.54
C ALA A 22 12.03 4.49 -8.72
N GLN A 23 13.25 4.44 -9.23
CA GLN A 23 13.64 5.25 -10.41
C GLN A 23 12.77 4.93 -11.62
N ARG A 24 12.54 3.64 -11.90
CA ARG A 24 11.66 3.21 -13.00
C ARG A 24 10.22 3.67 -12.83
N PHE A 25 9.72 3.78 -11.59
CA PHE A 25 8.41 4.36 -11.33
C PHE A 25 8.35 5.81 -11.84
N PHE A 26 9.30 6.66 -11.47
CA PHE A 26 9.33 8.05 -11.94
C PHE A 26 9.52 8.17 -13.46
N GLU A 27 10.39 7.33 -14.06
CA GLU A 27 10.54 7.24 -15.52
C GLU A 27 9.22 6.89 -16.21
N LYS A 28 8.48 5.90 -15.68
CA LYS A 28 7.20 5.44 -16.23
C LYS A 28 6.13 6.53 -16.19
N LEU A 29 6.12 7.32 -15.13
CA LEU A 29 5.18 8.42 -14.96
C LEU A 29 5.65 9.71 -15.66
N ASN A 30 6.88 9.72 -16.17
CA ASN A 30 7.53 10.85 -16.85
C ASN A 30 7.69 12.07 -15.93
N TYR A 31 8.17 11.85 -14.70
CA TYR A 31 8.52 12.91 -13.76
C TYR A 31 10.00 12.82 -13.36
N PRO A 32 10.68 13.96 -13.16
CA PRO A 32 12.03 13.95 -12.60
C PRO A 32 11.98 13.64 -11.10
N VAL A 33 12.93 12.86 -10.61
CA VAL A 33 13.22 12.79 -9.17
C VAL A 33 13.95 14.08 -8.81
N THR A 34 13.39 14.87 -7.89
CA THR A 34 13.95 16.17 -7.49
C THR A 34 14.69 16.11 -6.16
N ALA A 35 14.33 15.17 -5.28
CA ALA A 35 14.96 15.01 -3.98
C ALA A 35 14.77 13.58 -3.44
N ALA A 36 15.58 13.25 -2.44
CA ALA A 36 15.61 11.97 -1.76
C ALA A 36 15.80 12.17 -0.26
N ALA A 37 15.31 11.24 0.55
CA ALA A 37 15.51 11.27 1.99
C ALA A 37 15.58 9.88 2.60
N PHE A 38 16.29 9.73 3.71
CA PHE A 38 16.36 8.48 4.45
C PHE A 38 16.50 8.71 5.96
N HIS A 39 16.16 7.69 6.74
CA HIS A 39 16.32 7.74 8.19
C HIS A 39 17.78 7.46 8.57
N LYS A 40 18.40 8.39 9.31
CA LYS A 40 19.74 8.24 9.86
C LYS A 40 19.68 8.08 11.37
N ARG A 41 20.38 7.08 11.91
CA ARG A 41 20.61 6.95 13.35
C ARG A 41 21.77 7.86 13.75
N ILE A 42 21.52 8.85 14.60
CA ILE A 42 22.53 9.88 14.91
C ILE A 42 23.41 9.49 16.10
N ALA A 43 22.85 8.90 17.17
CA ALA A 43 23.55 8.22 18.28
C ALA A 43 22.54 7.82 19.36
N PRO A 44 22.84 6.81 20.21
CA PRO A 44 22.10 6.60 21.44
C PRO A 44 22.38 7.75 22.43
N THR A 45 21.33 8.46 22.83
CA THR A 45 21.35 9.40 23.95
C THR A 45 20.92 8.68 25.24
N ALA A 46 21.10 9.31 26.39
CA ALA A 46 20.61 8.79 27.69
C ALA A 46 19.09 8.55 27.70
N ASP A 47 18.36 9.19 26.78
CA ASP A 47 16.90 9.11 26.64
C ASP A 47 16.42 8.25 25.43
N GLY A 48 17.34 7.62 24.68
CA GLY A 48 17.02 6.75 23.54
C GLY A 48 17.77 7.08 22.23
N GLU A 49 17.46 6.35 21.15
CA GLU A 49 18.02 6.62 19.81
C GLU A 49 17.37 7.87 19.19
N ILE A 50 18.18 8.80 18.68
CA ILE A 50 17.66 9.89 17.83
C ILE A 50 17.60 9.39 16.39
N LEU A 51 16.38 9.40 15.86
CA LEU A 51 16.04 9.24 14.46
C LEU A 51 15.98 10.60 13.80
N ASP A 52 16.76 10.81 12.75
CA ASP A 52 16.65 11.99 11.90
C ASP A 52 16.25 11.58 10.49
N PHE A 53 15.43 12.41 9.85
CA PHE A 53 15.01 12.23 8.46
C PHE A 53 15.82 13.20 7.62
N VAL A 54 16.86 12.68 6.97
CA VAL A 54 17.86 13.49 6.29
C VAL A 54 17.52 13.54 4.80
N GLU A 55 17.29 14.74 4.29
CA GLU A 55 17.18 15.02 2.86
C GLU A 55 18.56 15.09 2.21
N VAL A 56 18.70 14.43 1.05
CA VAL A 56 19.94 14.26 0.29
C VAL A 56 19.65 14.22 -1.20
N GLU A 57 20.70 14.32 -2.02
CA GLU A 57 20.59 14.07 -3.46
C GLU A 57 20.37 12.59 -3.77
N PRO A 58 19.69 12.22 -4.87
CA PRO A 58 19.45 10.82 -5.24
C PRO A 58 20.71 9.95 -5.35
N ASP A 59 21.82 10.53 -5.82
CA ASP A 59 23.11 9.82 -5.92
C ASP A 59 23.76 9.58 -4.54
N GLU A 60 23.54 10.49 -3.60
CA GLU A 60 23.99 10.32 -2.21
C GLU A 60 23.16 9.22 -1.52
N LEU A 61 21.84 9.20 -1.73
CA LEU A 61 20.99 8.11 -1.24
C LEU A 61 21.43 6.75 -1.80
N ARG A 62 21.67 6.66 -3.11
CA ARG A 62 22.20 5.43 -3.75
C ARG A 62 23.47 4.94 -3.07
N THR A 63 24.39 5.87 -2.78
CA THR A 63 25.64 5.56 -2.09
C THR A 63 25.37 5.03 -0.68
N ALA A 64 24.53 5.73 0.10
CA ALA A 64 24.16 5.34 1.47
C ALA A 64 23.50 3.94 1.52
N LEU A 65 22.61 3.63 0.57
CA LEU A 65 21.98 2.30 0.44
C LEU A 65 23.02 1.22 0.10
N THR A 66 23.99 1.54 -0.77
CA THR A 66 25.03 0.59 -1.21
C THR A 66 26.00 0.22 -0.08
N VAL A 67 26.36 1.18 0.77
CA VAL A 67 27.25 0.96 1.91
C VAL A 67 26.52 0.50 3.18
N GLY A 68 25.18 0.43 3.15
CA GLY A 68 24.35 -0.02 4.28
C GLY A 68 24.11 1.03 5.37
N GLU A 69 24.36 2.30 5.09
CA GLU A 69 24.04 3.42 5.99
C GLU A 69 22.54 3.75 6.01
N ALA A 70 21.84 3.45 4.92
CA ALA A 70 20.40 3.61 4.77
C ALA A 70 19.73 2.26 4.44
N ASN A 71 18.53 2.04 4.98
CA ASN A 71 17.68 0.89 4.65
C ASN A 71 16.24 1.32 4.31
N ASP A 72 15.77 2.40 4.93
CA ASP A 72 14.45 2.99 4.74
C ASP A 72 14.62 4.34 4.08
N PHE A 73 13.91 4.58 2.97
CA PHE A 73 14.08 5.80 2.18
C PHE A 73 12.78 6.27 1.52
N ARG A 74 12.82 7.50 1.02
CA ARG A 74 11.83 8.05 0.10
C ARG A 74 12.53 8.84 -0.99
N ILE A 75 12.03 8.77 -2.20
CA ILE A 75 12.36 9.71 -3.27
C ILE A 75 11.09 10.38 -3.76
N TYR A 76 11.20 11.61 -4.23
CA TYR A 76 10.04 12.42 -4.61
C TYR A 76 10.33 13.36 -5.77
N SER A 77 9.25 13.74 -6.42
CA SER A 77 9.18 14.78 -7.44
C SER A 77 8.34 15.92 -6.89
N GLU A 78 8.97 17.08 -6.78
CA GLU A 78 8.32 18.34 -6.45
C GLU A 78 7.96 19.05 -7.76
N ALA A 79 6.70 19.44 -7.91
CA ALA A 79 6.23 20.18 -9.06
C ALA A 79 5.10 21.14 -8.64
N GLY A 80 5.17 22.39 -9.09
CA GLY A 80 4.13 23.38 -8.77
C GLY A 80 4.00 23.67 -7.28
N ASP A 81 2.75 23.85 -6.82
CA ASP A 81 2.39 24.17 -5.43
C ASP A 81 1.98 22.91 -4.62
N SER A 82 2.43 21.73 -5.03
CA SER A 82 2.09 20.45 -4.37
C SER A 82 2.65 20.39 -2.94
N ASP A 83 1.86 19.84 -2.02
CA ASP A 83 2.23 19.67 -0.60
C ASP A 83 1.74 18.29 -0.10
N PRO A 84 2.63 17.38 0.32
CA PRO A 84 4.09 17.55 0.45
C PRO A 84 4.86 17.39 -0.86
N TRP A 85 4.35 16.59 -1.81
CA TRP A 85 5.03 16.27 -3.06
C TRP A 85 4.02 16.03 -4.17
N PHE A 86 4.40 16.30 -5.42
CA PHE A 86 3.56 15.97 -6.57
C PHE A 86 3.51 14.45 -6.78
N SER A 87 4.65 13.76 -6.63
CA SER A 87 4.72 12.30 -6.63
C SER A 87 5.83 11.81 -5.72
N SER A 88 5.61 10.69 -5.04
CA SER A 88 6.61 10.11 -4.14
C SER A 88 6.63 8.59 -4.19
N PHE A 89 7.78 8.02 -3.85
CA PHE A 89 7.99 6.58 -3.70
C PHE A 89 8.80 6.33 -2.43
N GLY A 90 8.26 5.54 -1.52
CA GLY A 90 8.85 5.17 -0.25
C GLY A 90 9.11 3.68 -0.12
N TYR A 91 10.14 3.34 0.64
CA TYR A 91 10.43 1.99 1.09
C TYR A 91 10.73 2.00 2.58
N THR A 92 10.07 1.11 3.32
CA THR A 92 10.32 0.88 4.74
C THR A 92 10.69 -0.57 4.99
N THR A 93 11.50 -0.80 6.02
CA THR A 93 11.84 -2.14 6.52
C THR A 93 11.20 -2.35 7.89
N GLU A 94 11.54 -3.42 8.61
CA GLU A 94 11.14 -3.58 10.03
C GLU A 94 11.92 -2.67 11.00
N SER A 95 12.82 -1.83 10.46
CA SER A 95 13.48 -0.81 11.25
C SER A 95 12.49 0.22 11.78
N PHE A 96 12.77 0.79 12.95
CA PHE A 96 12.04 1.94 13.49
C PHE A 96 10.55 1.68 13.76
N GLY A 97 10.18 0.43 14.06
CA GLY A 97 8.79 0.04 14.31
C GLY A 97 7.92 -0.05 13.05
N ASN A 98 8.53 0.03 11.87
CA ASN A 98 7.86 -0.15 10.58
C ASN A 98 7.77 -1.63 10.19
N PHE A 99 7.34 -1.88 8.96
CA PHE A 99 7.34 -3.18 8.30
C PHE A 99 7.73 -3.02 6.84
N PHE A 100 8.06 -4.13 6.18
CA PHE A 100 8.39 -4.15 4.76
C PHE A 100 7.22 -3.67 3.90
N CYS A 101 7.36 -2.47 3.36
CA CYS A 101 6.35 -1.82 2.55
C CYS A 101 7.03 -0.96 1.47
N ILE A 102 6.54 -1.07 0.24
CA ILE A 102 6.74 -0.05 -0.78
C ILE A 102 5.44 0.74 -0.88
N ASP A 103 5.53 2.05 -0.81
CA ASP A 103 4.41 2.95 -1.03
C ASP A 103 4.74 3.93 -2.16
N ALA A 104 3.79 4.22 -3.05
CA ALA A 104 3.98 5.22 -4.10
C ALA A 104 2.70 6.02 -4.35
N GLN A 105 2.84 7.29 -4.72
CA GLN A 105 1.73 8.22 -4.81
C GLN A 105 1.95 9.23 -5.94
N SER A 106 0.85 9.78 -6.47
CA SER A 106 0.88 10.94 -7.37
C SER A 106 -0.38 11.79 -7.17
N GLU A 107 -0.25 13.11 -7.30
CA GLU A 107 -1.37 14.05 -7.33
C GLU A 107 -2.24 13.92 -8.58
N GLU A 108 -1.81 13.17 -9.60
CA GLU A 108 -2.67 12.82 -10.74
C GLU A 108 -3.97 12.17 -10.27
N CYS A 109 -5.07 12.50 -10.94
CA CYS A 109 -6.35 11.85 -10.68
C CYS A 109 -6.28 10.36 -11.03
N PHE A 110 -7.01 9.55 -10.25
CA PHE A 110 -6.97 8.11 -10.33
C PHE A 110 -7.23 7.60 -11.75
N GLU A 111 -8.25 8.13 -12.44
CA GLU A 111 -8.66 7.70 -13.78
C GLU A 111 -7.59 7.97 -14.83
N ALA A 112 -6.78 9.02 -14.67
CA ALA A 112 -5.70 9.35 -15.60
C ALA A 112 -4.43 8.54 -15.33
N ALA A 113 -4.20 8.13 -14.08
CA ALA A 113 -2.95 7.50 -13.66
C ALA A 113 -3.06 5.98 -13.48
N GLN A 114 -4.26 5.42 -13.35
CA GLN A 114 -4.49 4.01 -13.01
C GLN A 114 -3.74 3.06 -13.95
N ASP A 115 -3.76 3.31 -15.27
CA ASP A 115 -3.09 2.47 -16.25
C ASP A 115 -1.57 2.51 -16.11
N LYS A 116 -0.99 3.68 -15.82
CA LYS A 116 0.46 3.83 -15.59
C LYS A 116 0.89 3.04 -14.34
N PHE A 117 0.15 3.20 -13.24
CA PHE A 117 0.39 2.48 -11.99
C PHE A 117 0.20 0.97 -12.15
N THR A 118 -0.86 0.56 -12.84
CA THR A 118 -1.13 -0.86 -13.11
C THR A 118 -0.02 -1.47 -13.96
N CYS A 119 0.38 -0.78 -15.04
CA CYS A 119 1.47 -1.23 -15.91
C CYS A 119 2.81 -1.32 -15.15
N PHE A 120 3.10 -0.36 -14.27
CA PHE A 120 4.26 -0.42 -13.39
C PHE A 120 4.21 -1.66 -12.49
N VAL A 121 3.08 -1.92 -11.81
CA VAL A 121 2.98 -3.08 -10.90
C VAL A 121 3.03 -4.41 -11.67
N ASP A 122 2.50 -4.47 -12.90
CA ASP A 122 2.59 -5.65 -13.76
C ASP A 122 4.07 -5.97 -14.12
N GLU A 123 4.89 -4.94 -14.33
CA GLU A 123 6.31 -5.07 -14.65
C GLU A 123 7.15 -5.49 -13.44
N ILE A 124 6.88 -4.92 -12.26
CA ILE A 124 7.60 -5.33 -11.03
C ILE A 124 7.19 -6.74 -10.60
N ALA A 125 5.94 -7.17 -10.83
CA ALA A 125 5.47 -8.53 -10.47
C ALA A 125 6.25 -9.66 -11.19
N GLN A 126 6.98 -9.31 -12.25
CA GLN A 126 7.86 -10.23 -12.98
C GLN A 126 9.27 -10.32 -12.39
N GLN A 127 9.68 -9.32 -11.59
CA GLN A 127 11.04 -9.12 -11.12
C GLN A 127 11.16 -9.24 -9.59
N VAL A 128 10.11 -8.85 -8.88
CA VAL A 128 10.04 -8.73 -7.43
C VAL A 128 8.96 -9.66 -6.92
N ASN A 129 9.31 -10.48 -5.94
CA ASN A 129 8.39 -11.39 -5.29
C ASN A 129 7.71 -10.69 -4.10
N PHE A 130 6.86 -9.72 -4.38
CA PHE A 130 6.01 -9.13 -3.34
C PHE A 130 4.88 -10.08 -2.96
N THR A 131 4.16 -9.86 -1.86
CA THR A 131 3.05 -10.72 -1.42
C THR A 131 1.68 -10.21 -1.84
N TYR A 132 1.40 -8.93 -1.61
CA TYR A 132 0.12 -8.28 -1.84
C TYR A 132 0.34 -6.84 -2.32
N ALA A 133 -0.47 -6.33 -3.24
CA ALA A 133 -0.42 -4.91 -3.59
C ALA A 133 -1.81 -4.35 -3.88
N ILE A 134 -1.97 -3.05 -3.68
CA ILE A 134 -3.24 -2.33 -3.83
C ILE A 134 -3.01 -0.99 -4.53
N ILE A 135 -3.91 -0.61 -5.44
CA ILE A 135 -3.95 0.71 -6.05
C ILE A 135 -5.32 1.32 -5.72
N TYR A 136 -5.31 2.54 -5.19
CA TYR A 136 -6.49 3.16 -4.60
C TYR A 136 -6.52 4.67 -4.81
N ASN A 137 -7.71 5.25 -4.70
CA ASN A 137 -7.95 6.69 -4.78
C ASN A 137 -7.94 7.29 -3.35
N VAL A 138 -7.37 8.48 -3.20
CA VAL A 138 -7.35 9.25 -1.94
C VAL A 138 -7.60 10.73 -2.21
N GLU A 139 -7.87 11.50 -1.17
CA GLU A 139 -8.01 12.96 -1.32
C GLU A 139 -6.69 13.66 -1.61
N LYS A 140 -5.62 13.28 -0.88
CA LYS A 140 -4.30 13.93 -0.92
C LYS A 140 -3.15 12.92 -0.90
N VAL A 141 -2.01 13.24 -1.50
CA VAL A 141 -0.81 12.39 -1.50
C VAL A 141 -0.36 11.98 -0.09
N SER A 142 -0.37 12.91 0.88
CA SER A 142 -0.02 12.61 2.27
C SER A 142 -0.92 11.52 2.88
N ASP A 143 -2.21 11.52 2.54
CA ASP A 143 -3.16 10.51 3.00
C ASP A 143 -2.84 9.14 2.40
N ALA A 144 -2.40 9.08 1.14
CA ALA A 144 -1.99 7.82 0.54
C ALA A 144 -0.75 7.23 1.22
N VAL A 145 0.20 8.07 1.65
CA VAL A 145 1.38 7.63 2.41
C VAL A 145 0.95 7.03 3.76
N TRP A 146 0.17 7.78 4.54
CA TRP A 146 -0.32 7.31 5.84
C TRP A 146 -1.16 6.05 5.71
N TYR A 147 -2.04 6.02 4.72
CA TYR A 147 -2.85 4.86 4.48
C TYR A 147 -2.00 3.62 4.16
N ALA A 148 -1.05 3.72 3.21
CA ALA A 148 -0.19 2.60 2.81
C ALA A 148 0.51 1.96 4.01
N ARG A 149 1.02 2.79 4.92
CA ARG A 149 1.78 2.39 6.11
C ARG A 149 0.92 2.00 7.32
N GLY A 150 -0.40 2.18 7.25
CA GLY A 150 -1.27 1.92 8.40
C GLY A 150 -1.15 2.98 9.50
N ASP A 151 -0.66 4.16 9.15
CA ASP A 151 -0.36 5.25 10.07
C ASP A 151 -1.51 6.27 10.17
N ASN A 152 -1.43 7.11 11.20
CA ASN A 152 -2.31 8.26 11.42
C ASN A 152 -3.82 7.92 11.41
N MET A 153 -4.17 6.67 11.74
CA MET A 153 -5.55 6.17 11.74
C MET A 153 -6.30 6.41 10.42
N LYS A 154 -5.57 6.52 9.30
CA LYS A 154 -6.18 6.88 8.03
C LYS A 154 -7.04 5.73 7.51
N THR A 155 -8.26 6.05 7.09
CA THR A 155 -9.18 5.12 6.42
C THR A 155 -9.56 5.64 5.04
N LEU A 156 -9.90 4.73 4.12
CA LEU A 156 -10.50 5.08 2.81
C LEU A 156 -12.00 4.81 2.78
N PHE A 157 -12.48 3.93 3.66
CA PHE A 157 -13.89 3.57 3.73
C PHE A 157 -14.50 3.92 5.09
N PRO A 158 -15.79 4.31 5.15
CA PRO A 158 -16.47 4.60 6.41
C PRO A 158 -16.69 3.36 7.31
N PHE A 159 -16.57 2.16 6.72
CA PHE A 159 -16.71 0.84 7.37
C PHE A 159 -15.35 0.17 7.56
N GLU A 160 -14.27 0.95 7.65
CA GLU A 160 -12.92 0.47 7.90
C GLU A 160 -12.49 0.76 9.34
N SER A 161 -11.90 -0.22 10.00
CA SER A 161 -11.23 -0.04 11.29
C SER A 161 -9.90 0.69 11.09
N PRO A 162 -9.67 1.83 11.76
CA PRO A 162 -8.45 2.63 11.56
C PRO A 162 -7.17 1.99 12.13
N VAL A 163 -7.30 0.93 12.94
CA VAL A 163 -6.18 0.32 13.67
C VAL A 163 -5.98 -1.17 13.37
N ALA A 164 -6.95 -1.82 12.72
CA ALA A 164 -6.89 -3.26 12.48
C ALA A 164 -5.70 -3.65 11.60
N PHE A 165 -5.38 -2.83 10.60
CA PHE A 165 -4.24 -3.09 9.73
C PHE A 165 -2.92 -2.92 10.47
N SER A 166 -2.70 -1.80 11.18
CA SER A 166 -1.45 -1.58 11.92
C SER A 166 -1.22 -2.59 13.04
N HIS A 167 -2.27 -3.10 13.69
CA HIS A 167 -2.13 -4.18 14.67
C HIS A 167 -1.78 -5.55 14.05
N ASP A 168 -2.02 -5.75 12.75
CA ASP A 168 -1.68 -6.98 12.03
C ASP A 168 -0.28 -6.92 11.40
N THR A 169 0.34 -5.74 11.33
CA THR A 169 1.69 -5.56 10.78
C THR A 169 2.76 -5.90 11.83
N PRO A 170 3.93 -6.41 11.38
CA PRO A 170 4.95 -6.95 12.29
C PRO A 170 5.80 -5.92 13.02
N GLY A 171 5.65 -4.63 12.70
CA GLY A 171 6.45 -3.55 13.28
C GLY A 171 6.14 -3.32 14.76
N LEU A 172 5.56 -2.17 15.08
CA LEU A 172 5.23 -1.81 16.47
C LEU A 172 4.40 -2.86 17.23
N TYR A 173 3.53 -3.60 16.54
CA TYR A 173 2.55 -4.50 17.16
C TYR A 173 2.86 -6.00 17.01
N GLU A 174 3.91 -6.37 16.28
CA GLU A 174 4.30 -7.77 16.04
C GLU A 174 3.13 -8.66 15.56
N GLY A 175 2.26 -8.13 14.71
CA GLY A 175 1.06 -8.80 14.24
C GLY A 175 1.32 -10.04 13.36
N GLU A 176 0.27 -10.85 13.17
CA GLU A 176 0.36 -12.17 12.51
C GLU A 176 0.57 -12.11 10.98
N ARG A 177 0.48 -10.91 10.39
CA ARG A 177 0.54 -10.67 8.94
C ARG A 177 -0.54 -11.47 8.21
N THR A 178 -1.77 -11.44 8.72
CA THR A 178 -2.89 -12.13 8.06
C THR A 178 -3.17 -11.56 6.68
N TYR A 179 -2.86 -10.28 6.44
CA TYR A 179 -2.96 -9.62 5.13
C TYR A 179 -2.04 -10.22 4.05
N GLU A 180 -1.04 -11.01 4.42
CA GLU A 180 -0.13 -11.70 3.49
C GLU A 180 -0.65 -13.08 3.08
N LYS A 181 -1.63 -13.63 3.83
CA LYS A 181 -1.98 -15.05 3.81
C LYS A 181 -3.46 -15.25 3.60
N THR A 182 -4.26 -14.87 4.58
CA THR A 182 -5.64 -15.36 4.74
C THR A 182 -6.69 -14.27 4.61
N LYS A 183 -6.29 -12.99 4.65
CA LYS A 183 -7.19 -11.85 4.59
C LYS A 183 -6.69 -10.83 3.58
N LEU A 184 -7.60 -10.04 3.04
CA LEU A 184 -7.27 -8.77 2.39
C LEU A 184 -7.39 -7.66 3.43
N ARG A 185 -6.69 -6.54 3.26
CA ARG A 185 -6.91 -5.37 4.13
C ARG A 185 -8.35 -4.87 4.00
N MET A 186 -8.68 -4.45 2.79
CA MET A 186 -9.99 -4.12 2.23
C MET A 186 -9.94 -4.52 0.74
N VAL A 187 -11.02 -4.29 -0.03
CA VAL A 187 -11.01 -4.40 -1.49
C VAL A 187 -10.92 -3.02 -2.13
N TYR A 188 -10.00 -2.87 -3.08
CA TYR A 188 -9.67 -1.61 -3.76
C TYR A 188 -9.98 -1.68 -5.26
N PRO A 189 -9.92 -0.56 -6.00
CA PRO A 189 -10.06 -0.57 -7.46
C PRO A 189 -9.14 -1.56 -8.17
N VAL A 190 -7.90 -1.72 -7.69
CA VAL A 190 -6.96 -2.73 -8.19
C VAL A 190 -6.27 -3.42 -7.03
N ASN A 191 -6.28 -4.75 -7.05
CA ASN A 191 -5.68 -5.60 -6.02
C ASN A 191 -4.79 -6.64 -6.71
N TYR A 192 -3.57 -6.85 -6.22
CA TYR A 192 -2.67 -7.91 -6.69
C TYR A 192 -2.60 -8.99 -5.64
N LEU A 193 -3.26 -10.09 -5.93
CA LEU A 193 -3.49 -11.21 -5.02
C LEU A 193 -2.43 -12.30 -5.21
N ASN A 194 -2.08 -12.99 -4.12
CA ASN A 194 -1.30 -14.21 -4.15
C ASN A 194 -2.19 -15.45 -4.14
N LYS A 195 -1.60 -16.63 -4.28
CA LYS A 195 -2.31 -17.93 -4.28
C LYS A 195 -3.16 -18.18 -3.03
N ASN A 196 -2.73 -17.69 -1.86
CA ASN A 196 -3.44 -17.89 -0.61
C ASN A 196 -4.69 -17.00 -0.59
N HIS A 197 -4.59 -15.76 -1.07
CA HIS A 197 -5.75 -14.87 -1.26
C HIS A 197 -6.79 -15.45 -2.22
N MET A 198 -6.36 -16.15 -3.28
CA MET A 198 -7.29 -16.84 -4.19
C MET A 198 -8.02 -18.01 -3.52
N SER A 199 -7.60 -18.44 -2.34
CA SER A 199 -8.25 -19.50 -1.55
C SER A 199 -9.23 -18.96 -0.50
N ILE A 200 -9.43 -17.64 -0.44
CA ILE A 200 -10.42 -17.00 0.43
C ILE A 200 -11.83 -17.41 0.01
N TRP A 201 -12.72 -17.59 0.99
CA TRP A 201 -14.13 -17.91 0.76
C TRP A 201 -15.00 -16.68 1.00
N VAL A 202 -15.93 -16.42 0.09
CA VAL A 202 -16.95 -15.37 0.19
C VAL A 202 -18.30 -16.01 -0.11
N ASP A 203 -19.26 -15.88 0.82
CA ASP A 203 -20.58 -16.52 0.71
C ASP A 203 -20.52 -18.03 0.42
N ASN A 204 -19.65 -18.75 1.14
CA ASN A 204 -19.37 -20.18 0.93
C ASN A 204 -18.90 -20.54 -0.50
N THR A 205 -18.35 -19.57 -1.23
CA THR A 205 -17.83 -19.75 -2.58
C THR A 205 -16.36 -19.29 -2.62
N PRO A 206 -15.43 -20.04 -3.24
CA PRO A 206 -14.07 -19.57 -3.44
C PRO A 206 -14.03 -18.23 -4.18
N LEU A 207 -13.16 -17.31 -3.76
CA LEU A 207 -13.07 -15.94 -4.30
C LEU A 207 -13.05 -15.86 -5.83
N PRO A 208 -12.25 -16.66 -6.58
CA PRO A 208 -12.28 -16.60 -8.05
C PRO A 208 -13.64 -16.96 -8.66
N GLU A 209 -14.30 -17.98 -8.10
CA GLU A 209 -15.63 -18.41 -8.55
C GLU A 209 -16.68 -17.36 -8.19
N TRP A 210 -16.61 -16.81 -6.97
CA TRP A 210 -17.49 -15.76 -6.50
C TRP A 210 -17.40 -14.51 -7.39
N ILE A 211 -16.20 -14.11 -7.82
CA ILE A 211 -16.02 -13.01 -8.79
C ILE A 211 -16.63 -13.38 -10.14
N ALA A 212 -16.36 -14.58 -10.66
CA ALA A 212 -16.85 -15.02 -11.97
C ALA A 212 -18.39 -15.11 -12.07
N MET A 213 -19.08 -15.30 -10.94
CA MET A 213 -20.55 -15.36 -10.88
C MET A 213 -21.26 -14.03 -11.15
N ASN A 214 -20.59 -12.90 -10.95
CA ASN A 214 -21.16 -11.57 -11.24
C ASN A 214 -20.08 -10.64 -11.81
N PRO A 215 -20.15 -10.27 -13.10
CA PRO A 215 -19.20 -9.34 -13.73
C PRO A 215 -19.03 -7.99 -13.03
N GLU A 216 -20.03 -7.52 -12.27
CA GLU A 216 -19.92 -6.27 -11.50
C GLU A 216 -18.90 -6.38 -10.36
N ARG A 217 -18.55 -7.59 -9.91
CA ARG A 217 -17.52 -7.85 -8.89
C ARG A 217 -16.11 -7.66 -9.43
N GLY A 218 -15.96 -7.39 -10.72
CA GLY A 218 -14.69 -7.09 -11.36
C GLY A 218 -14.13 -8.23 -12.20
N THR A 219 -12.86 -8.08 -12.57
CA THR A 219 -12.17 -9.00 -13.49
C THR A 219 -10.86 -9.49 -12.89
N LEU A 220 -10.49 -10.72 -13.25
CA LEU A 220 -9.24 -11.35 -12.83
C LEU A 220 -8.31 -11.49 -14.03
N MET A 221 -7.05 -11.08 -13.86
CA MET A 221 -5.99 -11.24 -14.85
C MET A 221 -4.74 -11.85 -14.20
N SER A 222 -4.17 -12.89 -14.82
CA SER A 222 -2.94 -13.51 -14.32
C SER A 222 -1.72 -12.71 -14.76
N ILE A 223 -0.86 -12.36 -13.81
CA ILE A 223 0.36 -11.58 -14.01
C ILE A 223 1.49 -12.29 -13.24
N SER A 224 2.33 -13.05 -13.94
CA SER A 224 3.38 -13.87 -13.30
C SER A 224 2.77 -14.79 -12.20
N LYS A 225 3.24 -14.70 -10.95
CA LYS A 225 2.72 -15.43 -9.78
C LYS A 225 1.58 -14.70 -9.05
N LYS A 226 1.07 -13.61 -9.63
CA LYS A 226 0.02 -12.76 -9.07
C LYS A 226 -1.25 -12.84 -9.90
N ILE A 227 -2.36 -12.55 -9.24
CA ILE A 227 -3.64 -12.34 -9.90
C ILE A 227 -4.05 -10.89 -9.65
N ARG A 228 -4.17 -10.10 -10.70
CA ARG A 228 -4.74 -8.77 -10.62
C ARG A 228 -6.26 -8.88 -10.62
N TRP A 229 -6.88 -8.37 -9.57
CA TRP A 229 -8.32 -8.19 -9.44
C TRP A 229 -8.68 -6.71 -9.56
N THR A 230 -9.33 -6.35 -10.66
CA THR A 230 -9.80 -4.99 -10.93
C THR A 230 -11.29 -4.89 -10.65
N VAL A 231 -11.69 -3.99 -9.74
CA VAL A 231 -13.08 -3.80 -9.30
C VAL A 231 -13.57 -2.40 -9.73
N PRO A 232 -14.73 -2.30 -10.39
CA PRO A 232 -15.33 -1.00 -10.70
C PRO A 232 -15.62 -0.20 -9.43
N GLU A 233 -15.38 1.11 -9.46
CA GLU A 233 -15.60 1.98 -8.30
C GLU A 233 -17.03 1.90 -7.76
N SER A 234 -18.02 1.84 -8.66
CA SER A 234 -19.44 1.69 -8.33
C SER A 234 -19.78 0.41 -7.56
N ALA A 235 -18.94 -0.63 -7.67
CA ALA A 235 -19.15 -1.93 -7.02
C ALA A 235 -18.37 -2.08 -5.70
N LEU A 236 -17.39 -1.20 -5.41
CA LEU A 236 -16.50 -1.34 -4.26
C LEU A 236 -17.25 -1.46 -2.93
N LEU A 237 -18.33 -0.71 -2.75
CA LEU A 237 -19.13 -0.76 -1.53
C LEU A 237 -19.75 -2.14 -1.31
N GLU A 238 -20.35 -2.71 -2.35
CA GLU A 238 -21.04 -4.00 -2.30
C GLU A 238 -20.02 -5.14 -2.14
N VAL A 239 -18.93 -5.09 -2.92
CA VAL A 239 -17.86 -6.06 -2.86
C VAL A 239 -17.20 -6.09 -1.48
N ASN A 240 -16.89 -4.92 -0.90
CA ASN A 240 -16.34 -4.86 0.47
C ASN A 240 -17.33 -5.38 1.51
N LYS A 241 -18.63 -5.09 1.37
CA LYS A 241 -19.67 -5.63 2.27
C LYS A 241 -19.71 -7.15 2.25
N SER A 242 -19.76 -7.73 1.05
CA SER A 242 -19.83 -9.19 0.89
C SER A 242 -18.57 -9.89 1.40
N CYS A 243 -17.39 -9.37 1.04
CA CYS A 243 -16.11 -9.90 1.54
C CYS A 243 -15.98 -9.72 3.06
N GLY A 244 -16.36 -8.56 3.59
CA GLY A 244 -16.30 -8.23 5.00
C GLY A 244 -17.23 -9.10 5.86
N ALA A 245 -18.48 -9.31 5.41
CA ALA A 245 -19.43 -10.19 6.06
C ALA A 245 -18.96 -11.65 6.10
N SER A 246 -18.17 -12.07 5.11
CA SER A 246 -17.54 -13.40 5.06
C SER A 246 -16.26 -13.52 5.89
N GLY A 247 -15.81 -12.45 6.56
CA GLY A 247 -14.57 -12.44 7.34
C GLY A 247 -13.29 -12.41 6.51
N ALA A 248 -13.39 -12.16 5.19
CA ALA A 248 -12.26 -12.09 4.27
C ALA A 248 -11.41 -10.82 4.43
N LEU A 249 -11.96 -9.79 5.08
CA LEU A 249 -11.34 -8.48 5.22
C LEU A 249 -10.84 -8.26 6.65
N LEU A 250 -9.58 -7.88 6.78
CA LEU A 250 -8.91 -7.60 8.05
C LEU A 250 -9.46 -6.34 8.70
N ALA A 251 -9.60 -5.25 7.93
CA ALA A 251 -10.02 -3.97 8.46
C ALA A 251 -11.53 -3.73 8.40
N TRP A 252 -12.33 -4.75 8.08
CA TRP A 252 -13.77 -4.61 8.03
C TRP A 252 -14.38 -4.30 9.40
N MET A 253 -15.06 -3.16 9.48
CA MET A 253 -15.83 -2.73 10.64
C MET A 253 -17.24 -2.39 10.16
N PRO A 254 -18.21 -3.30 10.32
CA PRO A 254 -19.57 -3.05 9.87
C PRO A 254 -20.13 -1.82 10.58
N GLU A 255 -20.89 -0.99 9.85
CA GLU A 255 -21.53 0.18 10.42
C GLU A 255 -22.34 -0.23 11.66
N LYS A 256 -22.06 0.42 12.80
CA LYS A 256 -22.86 0.23 14.00
C LYS A 256 -24.26 0.74 13.68
N ILE A 257 -25.22 -0.17 13.53
CA ILE A 257 -26.65 0.17 13.47
C ILE A 257 -26.94 1.04 14.69
N LYS A 258 -27.18 2.34 14.49
CA LYS A 258 -27.62 3.23 15.57
C LYS A 258 -28.92 2.66 16.11
N LYS A 259 -28.85 1.99 17.27
CA LYS A 259 -30.05 1.61 18.02
C LYS A 259 -30.80 2.91 18.27
N ARG A 260 -32.00 3.05 17.69
CA ARG A 260 -32.88 4.19 18.01
C ARG A 260 -33.00 4.26 19.54
N PRO A 261 -32.89 5.44 20.16
CA PRO A 261 -33.11 5.56 21.59
C PRO A 261 -34.50 4.98 21.88
N LYS A 262 -34.60 4.07 22.85
CA LYS A 262 -35.92 3.76 23.41
C LYS A 262 -36.42 5.07 24.00
N LEU A 263 -37.48 5.63 23.41
CA LEU A 263 -38.18 6.76 24.02
C LEU A 263 -38.66 6.31 25.41
N PRO A 264 -38.59 7.20 26.42
CA PRO A 264 -39.01 6.89 27.79
C PRO A 264 -40.46 6.42 27.87
#